data_AF-A0A6J0CA10-F1
#
_entry.id   AF-A0A6J0CA10-F1
#
_cell.length_a   1.000
_cell.length_b   1.000
_cell.length_c   1.000
_cell.angle_alpha   90.00
_cell.angle_beta   90.00
_cell.angle_gamma   90.00
#
_symmetry.space_group_name_H-M   'P 1'
#
loop_
_entity.id
_entity.type
_entity.pdbx_description
1 polymer ?
#
loop_
_entity_poly.entity_id
_entity_poly.type
_entity_poly.pdbx_seq_one_letter_code
_entity_poly.pdbx_strand_id
1 'polypeptide(L)'
;MQRQIAIVSLLLSVAVVFMLAASAPMADAAPYTPSNYYNQLEEEDPEVMLEMLARLGQSLIRTHELENSKRGLDLGLSRGFSGSQAAKHLMGLAAANYAGGPGRRRRSEQA
;
A
#
# COMPACT_ATOMS: atom_id res chain seq x y z
N MET A 1 -33.86 6.98 -51.23
CA MET A 1 -32.42 7.23 -50.96
C MET A 1 -32.10 7.48 -49.49
N GLN A 2 -32.82 8.33 -48.77
CA GLN A 2 -32.55 8.59 -47.34
C GLN A 2 -32.58 7.35 -46.43
N ARG A 3 -33.50 6.39 -46.65
CA ARG A 3 -33.59 5.14 -45.87
C ARG A 3 -32.37 4.22 -46.10
N GLN A 4 -31.82 4.21 -47.31
CA GLN A 4 -30.63 3.41 -47.63
C GLN A 4 -29.37 4.02 -47.00
N ILE A 5 -29.26 5.36 -47.00
CA ILE A 5 -28.17 6.07 -46.34
C ILE A 5 -28.20 5.83 -44.83
N ALA A 6 -29.37 5.87 -44.20
CA ALA A 6 -29.53 5.62 -42.77
C ALA A 6 -29.13 4.19 -42.37
N ILE A 7 -29.47 3.19 -43.20
CA ILE A 7 -29.09 1.79 -42.95
C ILE A 7 -27.57 1.62 -43.08
N VAL A 8 -26.96 2.23 -44.11
CA VAL A 8 -25.50 2.16 -44.31
C VAL A 8 -24.75 2.84 -43.16
N SER A 9 -25.22 4.00 -42.68
CA SER A 9 -24.60 4.66 -41.52
C SER A 9 -24.73 3.86 -40.23
N LEU A 10 -25.88 3.19 -40.04
CA LEU A 10 -26.10 2.32 -38.88
C LEU A 10 -25.13 1.14 -38.90
N LEU A 11 -25.03 0.44 -40.03
CA LEU A 11 -24.12 -0.70 -40.19
C LEU A 11 -22.65 -0.30 -40.00
N LEU A 12 -22.25 0.86 -40.52
CA LEU A 12 -20.90 1.39 -40.33
C LEU A 12 -20.62 1.64 -38.84
N SER A 13 -21.56 2.25 -38.12
CA SER A 13 -21.38 2.55 -36.69
C SER A 13 -21.23 1.29 -35.84
N VAL A 14 -22.01 0.24 -36.12
CA VAL A 14 -21.92 -1.06 -35.44
C VAL A 14 -20.58 -1.74 -35.74
N ALA A 15 -20.11 -1.70 -36.99
CA ALA A 15 -18.82 -2.26 -37.35
C ALA A 15 -17.64 -1.57 -36.63
N VAL A 16 -17.70 -0.23 -36.49
CA VAL A 16 -16.68 0.54 -35.76
C VAL A 16 -16.67 0.19 -34.27
N VAL A 17 -17.83 0.08 -33.64
CA VAL A 17 -17.94 -0.32 -32.22
C VAL A 17 -17.41 -1.75 -32.00
N PHE A 18 -17.73 -2.67 -32.90
CA PHE A 18 -17.24 -4.04 -32.84
C PHE A 18 -15.72 -4.12 -32.98
N MET A 19 -15.13 -3.38 -33.93
CA MET A 19 -13.67 -3.31 -34.11
C MET A 19 -12.98 -2.71 -32.89
N LEU A 20 -13.55 -1.67 -32.27
CA LEU A 20 -13.00 -1.05 -31.07
C LEU A 20 -13.04 -2.00 -29.86
N ALA A 21 -14.10 -2.82 -29.74
CA ALA A 21 -14.20 -3.84 -28.69
C ALA A 21 -13.21 -5.00 -28.93
N ALA A 22 -12.98 -5.39 -30.19
CA ALA A 22 -12.03 -6.44 -30.54
C ALA A 22 -10.57 -6.00 -30.39
N SER A 23 -10.28 -4.69 -30.52
CA SER A 23 -8.95 -4.13 -30.29
C SER A 23 -8.68 -3.75 -28.84
N ALA A 24 -9.55 -4.10 -27.90
CA ALA A 24 -9.27 -3.90 -26.49
C ALA A 24 -7.93 -4.59 -26.19
N PRO A 25 -6.88 -3.84 -25.77
CA PRO A 25 -5.66 -4.49 -25.33
C PRO A 25 -6.08 -5.37 -24.16
N MET A 26 -5.96 -6.67 -24.34
CA MET A 26 -5.86 -7.61 -23.23
C MET A 26 -4.68 -7.08 -22.43
N ALA A 27 -4.96 -6.30 -21.39
CA ALA A 27 -4.00 -5.98 -20.36
C ALA A 27 -3.75 -7.30 -19.65
N ASP A 28 -2.92 -8.11 -20.28
CA ASP A 28 -2.55 -9.43 -19.85
C ASP A 28 -1.69 -9.23 -18.61
N ALA A 29 -2.36 -9.21 -17.46
CA ALA A 29 -1.74 -9.53 -16.19
C ALA A 29 -1.41 -11.02 -16.23
N ALA A 30 -0.44 -11.39 -17.07
CA ALA A 30 0.01 -12.76 -17.22
C ALA A 30 0.46 -13.27 -15.83
N PRO A 31 0.02 -14.47 -15.40
CA PRO A 31 0.47 -15.05 -14.14
C PRO A 31 2.00 -15.23 -14.19
N TYR A 32 2.70 -14.67 -13.21
CA TYR A 32 4.14 -14.86 -13.02
C TYR A 32 4.43 -16.36 -12.87
N THR A 33 5.13 -16.96 -13.85
CA THR A 33 5.52 -18.39 -13.80
C THR A 33 6.84 -18.53 -13.04
N PRO A 34 6.86 -19.20 -11.87
CA PRO A 34 8.06 -19.26 -11.01
C PRO A 34 9.16 -20.20 -11.53
N SER A 35 8.92 -20.94 -12.61
CA SER A 35 9.85 -21.97 -13.12
C SER A 35 11.17 -21.41 -13.64
N ASN A 36 11.15 -20.21 -14.22
CA ASN A 36 12.35 -19.59 -14.80
C ASN A 36 13.20 -18.84 -13.77
N TYR A 37 12.64 -18.55 -12.59
CA TYR A 37 13.32 -17.83 -11.52
C TYR A 37 14.42 -18.69 -10.88
N TYR A 38 14.17 -19.99 -10.67
CA TYR A 38 15.16 -20.88 -10.05
C TYR A 38 16.36 -21.17 -10.96
N ASN A 39 16.15 -21.33 -12.27
CA ASN A 39 17.25 -21.53 -13.22
C ASN A 39 18.12 -20.27 -13.39
N GLN A 40 17.52 -19.07 -13.32
CA GLN A 40 18.26 -17.80 -13.39
C GLN A 40 19.16 -17.59 -12.16
N LEU A 41 18.74 -18.08 -10.99
CA LEU A 41 19.51 -17.97 -9.74
C LEU A 41 20.71 -18.92 -9.69
N GLU A 42 20.68 -20.04 -10.41
CA GLU A 42 21.82 -20.97 -10.51
C GLU A 42 22.94 -20.42 -11.41
N GLU A 43 22.62 -19.51 -12.33
CA GLU A 43 23.57 -18.88 -13.26
C GLU A 43 24.18 -17.58 -12.70
N GLU A 44 23.57 -16.98 -11.66
CA GLU A 44 24.14 -15.83 -10.96
C GLU A 44 25.24 -16.25 -9.98
N ASP A 45 26.39 -15.59 -10.07
CA ASP A 45 27.54 -15.80 -9.18
C ASP A 45 27.11 -15.62 -7.71
N PRO A 46 27.20 -16.67 -6.87
CA PRO A 46 26.74 -16.62 -5.48
C PRO A 46 27.47 -15.54 -4.67
N GLU A 47 28.70 -15.17 -5.05
CA GLU A 47 29.48 -14.13 -4.39
C GLU A 47 28.82 -12.75 -4.57
N VAL A 48 28.28 -12.49 -5.76
CA VAL A 48 27.58 -11.23 -6.07
C VAL A 48 26.25 -11.16 -5.33
N MET A 49 25.50 -12.26 -5.23
CA MET A 49 24.27 -12.34 -4.44
C MET A 49 24.55 -12.08 -2.96
N LEU A 50 25.59 -12.69 -2.41
CA LEU A 50 26.06 -12.44 -1.04
C LEU A 50 26.44 -10.98 -0.82
N GLU A 51 27.12 -10.36 -1.79
CA GLU A 51 27.45 -8.94 -1.72
C GLU A 51 26.19 -8.06 -1.75
N MET A 52 25.23 -8.36 -2.62
CA MET A 52 23.94 -7.65 -2.66
C MET A 52 23.17 -7.81 -1.36
N LEU A 53 23.11 -9.02 -0.80
CA LEU A 53 22.50 -9.29 0.50
C LEU A 53 23.21 -8.57 1.64
N ALA A 54 24.55 -8.50 1.62
CA ALA A 54 25.33 -7.76 2.60
C ALA A 54 25.07 -6.25 2.51
N ARG A 55 25.04 -5.69 1.30
CA ARG A 55 24.68 -4.28 1.05
C ARG A 55 23.25 -3.97 1.50
N LEU A 56 22.32 -4.89 1.28
CA LEU A 56 20.93 -4.76 1.72
C LEU A 56 20.82 -4.85 3.24
N GLY A 57 21.53 -5.78 3.89
CA GLY A 57 21.61 -5.87 5.34
C GLY A 57 22.18 -4.61 5.99
N GLN A 58 23.26 -4.05 5.43
CA GLN A 58 23.83 -2.77 5.87
C GLN A 58 22.86 -1.60 5.67
N SER A 59 22.16 -1.57 4.54
CA SER A 59 21.11 -0.57 4.27
C SER A 59 19.97 -0.69 5.28
N LEU A 60 19.53 -1.90 5.61
CA LEU A 60 18.44 -2.13 6.55
C LEU A 60 18.83 -1.73 7.98
N ILE A 61 20.03 -2.08 8.44
CA ILE A 61 20.56 -1.65 9.74
C ILE A 61 20.63 -0.12 9.81
N ARG A 62 21.12 0.53 8.75
CA ARG A 62 21.14 1.99 8.65
C ARG A 62 19.73 2.60 8.63
N THR A 63 18.76 1.94 8.00
CA THR A 63 17.36 2.40 8.05
C THR A 63 16.70 2.15 9.40
N HIS A 64 17.12 1.11 10.15
CA HIS A 64 16.59 0.83 11.48
C HIS A 64 17.04 1.89 12.50
N GLU A 65 18.27 2.40 12.38
CA GLU A 65 18.70 3.58 13.14
C GLU A 65 17.89 4.85 12.80
N LEU A 66 17.34 4.92 11.58
CA LEU A 66 16.42 5.98 11.14
C LEU A 66 14.94 5.69 11.45
N GLU A 67 14.57 4.45 11.79
CA GLU A 67 13.20 4.02 12.08
C GLU A 67 12.72 4.48 13.46
N ASN A 68 13.65 4.78 14.37
CA ASN A 68 13.34 5.52 15.59
C ASN A 68 12.86 6.97 15.30
N SER A 69 13.01 7.43 14.05
CA SER A 69 12.41 8.67 13.56
C SER A 69 11.15 8.37 12.77
N LYS A 70 10.09 7.93 13.48
CA LYS A 70 8.67 8.00 13.09
C LYS A 70 8.46 8.26 11.58
N ARG A 71 8.70 7.28 10.70
CA ARG A 71 8.21 7.40 9.33
C ARG A 71 6.69 7.47 9.44
N GLY A 72 6.15 8.65 9.14
CA GLY A 72 4.75 8.99 9.29
C GLY A 72 3.85 8.18 8.36
N LEU A 73 3.73 6.88 8.61
CA LEU A 73 2.68 6.05 8.06
C LEU A 73 1.39 6.39 8.82
N ASP A 74 0.85 7.56 8.51
CA ASP A 74 -0.50 7.88 8.91
C ASP A 74 -1.47 7.14 7.97
N LEU A 75 -1.94 5.96 8.39
CA LEU A 75 -3.02 5.19 7.75
C LEU A 75 -4.37 5.93 7.79
N GLY A 76 -4.37 7.26 7.66
CA GLY A 76 -5.52 8.12 7.83
C GLY A 76 -5.99 8.26 9.28
N LEU A 77 -5.20 7.83 10.26
CA LEU A 77 -5.48 7.98 11.70
C LEU A 77 -5.30 9.43 12.20
N SER A 78 -4.75 10.31 11.37
CA SER A 78 -4.51 11.72 11.67
C SER A 78 -5.58 12.63 11.08
N ARG A 79 -6.51 12.09 10.27
CA ARG A 79 -7.47 12.89 9.49
C ARG A 79 -8.86 12.25 9.43
N GLY A 80 -9.86 13.09 9.14
CA GLY A 80 -11.25 12.68 8.97
C GLY A 80 -11.84 12.02 10.22
N PHE A 81 -12.84 11.15 10.00
CA PHE A 81 -13.57 10.47 11.09
C PHE A 81 -12.66 9.54 11.90
N SER A 82 -11.84 8.73 11.21
CA SER A 82 -10.90 7.79 11.85
C SER A 82 -9.93 8.51 12.79
N GLY A 83 -9.39 9.66 12.38
CA GLY A 83 -8.50 10.42 13.25
C GLY A 83 -9.17 11.11 14.44
N SER A 84 -10.41 11.58 14.28
CA SER A 84 -11.16 12.10 15.42
C SER A 84 -11.47 11.02 16.47
N GLN A 85 -11.66 9.76 16.05
CA GLN A 85 -11.80 8.62 16.96
C GLN A 85 -10.48 8.26 17.65
N ALA A 86 -9.39 8.16 16.89
CA ALA A 86 -8.06 7.88 17.45
C ALA A 86 -7.65 8.94 18.48
N ALA A 87 -7.90 10.22 18.20
CA ALA A 87 -7.62 11.32 19.12
C ALA A 87 -8.45 11.24 20.42
N LYS A 88 -9.76 10.98 20.32
CA LYS A 88 -10.63 10.78 21.51
C LYS A 88 -10.17 9.59 22.35
N HIS A 89 -9.80 8.50 21.70
CA HIS A 89 -9.29 7.31 22.38
C HIS A 89 -7.99 7.60 23.13
N LEU A 90 -7.02 8.26 22.48
CA LEU A 90 -5.77 8.66 23.12
C LEU A 90 -5.99 9.64 24.27
N MET A 91 -6.90 10.60 24.12
CA MET A 91 -7.27 11.53 25.19
C MET A 91 -7.87 10.79 26.40
N GLY A 92 -8.75 9.81 26.16
CA GLY A 92 -9.33 8.98 27.22
C GLY A 92 -8.28 8.14 27.95
N LEU A 93 -7.37 7.50 27.21
CA LEU A 93 -6.24 6.77 27.79
C LEU A 93 -5.33 7.68 28.62
N ALA A 94 -5.03 8.89 28.13
CA ALA A 94 -4.22 9.86 28.86
C ALA A 94 -4.91 10.32 30.15
N ALA A 95 -6.22 10.55 30.12
CA ALA A 95 -7.01 10.92 31.29
C ALA A 95 -7.06 9.78 32.33
N ALA A 96 -7.22 8.54 31.89
CA ALA A 96 -7.21 7.37 32.77
C ALA A 96 -5.83 7.12 33.40
N ASN A 97 -4.76 7.33 32.63
CA ASN A 97 -3.38 7.19 33.10
C ASN A 97 -2.87 8.41 33.88
N TYR A 98 -3.65 9.49 33.99
CA TYR A 98 -3.24 10.71 34.67
C TYR A 98 -2.99 10.43 36.15
N ALA A 99 -1.72 10.55 36.56
CA ALA A 99 -1.26 10.29 37.92
C ALA A 99 -1.89 11.23 38.96
N GLY A 100 -2.37 12.40 38.53
CA GLY A 100 -3.00 13.40 39.39
C GLY A 100 -4.53 13.29 39.52
N GLY A 101 -5.13 12.20 39.02
CA GLY A 101 -6.59 12.01 39.03
C GLY A 101 -7.20 12.01 40.45
N PRO A 102 -8.46 12.44 40.61
CA PRO A 102 -9.16 12.39 41.90
C PRO A 102 -9.13 10.95 42.45
N GLY A 103 -8.61 10.78 43.67
CA GLY A 103 -8.45 9.46 44.32
C GLY A 103 -7.04 8.87 44.31
N ARG A 104 -6.11 9.32 43.43
CA ARG A 104 -4.71 8.84 43.43
C ARG A 104 -3.77 9.59 44.38
N ARG A 105 -4.10 10.84 44.73
CA ARG A 105 -3.22 11.73 45.52
C ARG A 105 -3.00 11.35 46.99
N ARG A 106 -3.79 10.42 47.56
CA ARG A 106 -3.80 10.22 49.02
C ARG A 106 -2.88 9.11 49.54
N ARG A 107 -2.19 8.36 48.67
CA ARG A 107 -1.44 7.17 49.12
C ARG A 107 0.05 7.42 49.41
N SER A 108 0.63 8.53 48.94
CA SER A 108 2.04 8.87 49.17
C SER A 108 2.28 9.77 50.38
N GLU A 109 1.23 10.33 50.99
CA GLU A 109 1.33 11.19 52.19
C GLU A 109 1.12 10.41 53.51
N GLN A 110 0.89 9.09 53.44
CA GLN A 110 0.60 8.24 54.61
C GLN A 110 1.56 7.03 54.74
N ALA A 111 2.73 7.07 54.09
CA ALA A 111 3.78 6.06 54.24
C ALA A 111 5.06 6.68 54.78
#